data_AF-A0A956HR39-F1
#
_entry.id   AF-A0A956HR39-F1
#
_cell.length_a   1.000
_cell.length_b   1.000
_cell.length_c   1.000
_cell.angle_alpha   90.00
_cell.angle_beta   90.00
_cell.angle_gamma   90.00
#
_symmetry.space_group_name_H-M   'P 1'
#
loop_
_entity.id
_entity.type
_entity.pdbx_description
1 polymer ?
#
loop_
_entity_poly.entity_id
_entity_poly.type
_entity_poly.pdbx_seq_one_letter_code
_entity_poly.pdbx_strand_id
1 'polypeptide(L)'
;MSVRIAGLLLPCYLAGAILVWLGHRAWQLRAAEALYREGRRLALTGLLVSAGAWLVMVIWWPWALFDPIGRPLAALRRMSQFMGLKRDMPFAGKIMSTYDVDWRYMLHYFGLKLPEFIVVASVPAVLLIAIRLWHNRREPELLHRNLVFGTLLVALLFPWLYSVARSSIVYDGLRHFLFEVPVVVATVAYFLDSLLGAALARFGRRAGVVAGVVVALLCVDQVATMVRLHPYEYVYFNRFIGGLAGATDKYDTDYYAASYGEAGELLAAHLWRTEPERFLDTGYIVGSCVGRDIAMRRLPPNFQPRKRKPDFWLGYRRDDCHLRFPEAPIVVEVEREGGVLLIGRDLRSERQRGG
;
A
#
# COMPACT_ATOMS: atom_id res chain seq x y z
N MET A 1 -8.05 -4.39 8.93
CA MET A 1 -6.64 -4.63 8.53
C MET A 1 -6.49 -6.09 8.20
N SER A 2 -6.13 -6.43 6.95
CA SER A 2 -5.83 -7.80 6.57
C SER A 2 -4.47 -8.18 7.17
N VAL A 3 -4.40 -9.30 7.90
CA VAL A 3 -3.13 -9.80 8.42
C VAL A 3 -2.30 -10.27 7.22
N ARG A 4 -1.22 -9.54 6.95
CA ARG A 4 -0.39 -9.79 5.78
C ARG A 4 0.41 -11.06 6.05
N ILE A 5 0.01 -12.16 5.40
CA ILE A 5 0.69 -13.46 5.48
C ILE A 5 2.19 -13.33 5.22
N ALA A 6 2.59 -12.37 4.36
CA ALA A 6 3.99 -12.05 4.08
C ALA A 6 4.79 -11.55 5.31
N GLY A 7 4.15 -11.01 6.34
CA GLY A 7 4.82 -10.60 7.59
C GLY A 7 5.46 -11.77 8.34
N LEU A 8 4.98 -13.01 8.12
CA LEU A 8 5.59 -14.23 8.66
C LEU A 8 6.95 -14.55 8.03
N LEU A 9 7.32 -13.89 6.92
CA LEU A 9 8.66 -14.00 6.34
C LEU A 9 9.71 -13.28 7.20
N LEU A 10 9.32 -12.28 8.01
CA LEU A 10 10.26 -11.51 8.82
C LEU A 10 10.99 -12.36 9.89
N PRO A 11 10.30 -13.22 10.68
CA PRO A 11 10.99 -14.19 11.53
C PRO A 11 11.93 -15.13 10.77
N CYS A 12 11.55 -15.54 9.56
CA CYS A 12 12.40 -16.40 8.72
C CYS A 12 13.68 -15.66 8.28
N TYR A 13 13.58 -14.38 7.92
CA TYR A 13 14.75 -13.56 7.59
C TYR A 13 15.64 -13.34 8.80
N LEU A 14 15.06 -13.08 9.97
CA LEU A 14 15.80 -12.95 11.23
C LEU A 14 16.55 -14.24 11.58
N ALA A 15 15.85 -15.38 11.53
CA ALA A 15 16.45 -16.69 11.77
C ALA A 15 17.58 -16.98 10.78
N GLY A 16 17.36 -16.74 9.48
CA GLY A 16 18.37 -16.87 8.45
C GLY A 16 19.62 -16.04 8.72
N ALA A 17 19.45 -14.75 9.04
CA ALA A 17 20.57 -13.86 9.36
C ALA A 17 21.37 -14.32 10.59
N ILE A 18 20.67 -14.78 11.65
CA ILE A 18 21.30 -15.33 12.86
C ILE A 18 22.09 -16.60 12.51
N LEU A 19 21.53 -17.50 11.71
CA LEU A 19 22.19 -18.76 11.32
C LEU A 19 23.45 -18.51 10.50
N VAL A 20 23.42 -17.59 9.52
CA VAL A 20 24.62 -17.26 8.74
C VAL A 20 25.68 -16.60 9.62
N TRP A 21 25.29 -15.72 10.54
CA TRP A 21 26.21 -15.10 11.50
C TRP A 21 26.89 -16.14 12.41
N LEU A 22 26.11 -17.03 13.01
CA LEU A 22 26.61 -18.09 13.88
C LEU A 22 27.49 -19.09 13.11
N GLY A 23 27.12 -19.44 11.87
CA GLY A 23 27.94 -20.31 11.01
C GLY A 23 29.32 -19.71 10.74
N HIS A 24 29.41 -18.41 10.46
CA HIS A 24 30.69 -17.75 10.28
C HIS A 24 31.51 -17.66 11.58
N ARG A 25 30.87 -17.34 12.71
CA ARG A 25 31.54 -17.32 14.02
C ARG A 25 32.06 -18.69 14.42
N ALA A 26 31.31 -19.76 14.13
CA ALA A 26 31.75 -21.14 14.35
C ALA A 26 33.01 -21.46 13.53
N TRP A 27 33.06 -20.99 12.28
CA TRP A 27 34.21 -21.19 11.40
C TRP A 27 35.47 -20.44 11.87
N GLN A 28 35.32 -19.23 12.40
CA GLN A 28 36.45 -18.41 12.87
C GLN A 28 36.96 -18.79 14.26
N LEU A 29 36.08 -18.93 15.25
CA LEU A 29 36.48 -19.01 16.66
C LEU A 29 36.85 -20.42 17.10
N ARG A 30 36.33 -21.47 16.42
CA ARG A 30 36.45 -22.90 16.82
C ARG A 30 36.23 -23.17 18.33
N ALA A 31 35.57 -22.27 19.04
CA ALA A 31 35.36 -22.31 20.48
C ALA A 31 33.87 -22.52 20.76
N ALA A 32 33.51 -23.77 21.04
CA ALA A 32 32.12 -24.19 21.21
C ALA A 32 31.38 -23.40 22.30
N GLU A 33 32.08 -23.09 23.40
CA GLU A 33 31.49 -22.39 24.55
C GLU A 33 31.18 -20.91 24.24
N ALA A 34 32.06 -20.23 23.49
CA ALA A 34 31.82 -18.85 23.06
C ALA A 34 30.67 -18.78 22.05
N LEU A 35 30.62 -19.74 21.12
CA LEU A 35 29.54 -19.87 20.14
C LEU A 35 28.19 -20.14 20.81
N TYR A 36 28.16 -21.01 21.83
CA TYR A 36 26.94 -21.30 22.58
C TYR A 36 26.43 -20.06 23.32
N ARG A 37 27.30 -19.30 23.99
CA ARG A 37 26.91 -18.06 24.68
C ARG A 37 26.37 -17.00 23.72
N GLU A 38 27.02 -16.81 22.57
CA GLU A 38 26.58 -15.86 21.54
C GLU A 38 25.26 -16.31 20.88
N GLY A 39 25.16 -17.59 20.54
CA GLY A 39 23.94 -18.19 20.00
C GLY A 39 22.77 -18.07 20.96
N ARG A 40 22.97 -18.36 22.25
CA ARG A 40 21.94 -18.17 23.28
C ARG A 40 21.52 -16.70 23.38
N ARG A 41 22.47 -15.76 23.37
CA ARG A 41 22.15 -14.32 23.42
C ARG A 41 21.33 -13.89 22.20
N LEU A 42 21.73 -14.28 20.99
CA LEU A 42 21.01 -13.95 19.76
C LEU A 42 19.63 -14.60 19.70
N ALA A 43 19.51 -15.87 20.11
CA ALA A 43 18.24 -16.57 20.18
C ALA A 43 17.29 -15.92 21.19
N LEU A 44 17.77 -15.57 22.39
CA LEU A 44 16.99 -14.85 23.40
C LEU A 44 16.58 -13.46 22.88
N THR A 45 17.48 -12.74 22.22
CA THR A 45 17.18 -11.43 21.65
C THR A 45 16.12 -11.55 20.54
N GLY A 46 16.26 -12.52 19.63
CA GLY A 46 15.29 -12.78 18.57
C GLY A 46 13.93 -13.21 19.13
N LEU A 47 13.92 -14.03 20.19
CA LEU A 47 12.71 -14.44 20.89
C LEU A 47 12.03 -13.24 21.55
N LEU A 48 12.77 -12.39 22.28
CA LEU A 48 12.24 -11.20 22.93
C LEU A 48 11.71 -10.18 21.93
N VAL A 49 12.41 -9.97 20.81
CA VAL A 49 11.94 -9.09 19.72
C VAL A 49 10.67 -9.64 19.09
N SER A 50 10.61 -10.95 18.82
CA SER A 50 9.43 -11.59 18.24
C SER A 50 8.24 -11.57 19.21
N ALA A 51 8.48 -11.83 20.50
CA ALA A 51 7.47 -11.74 21.55
C ALA A 51 6.97 -10.30 21.73
N GLY A 52 7.87 -9.31 21.71
CA GLY A 52 7.51 -7.90 21.74
C GLY A 52 6.68 -7.49 20.52
N ALA A 53 7.06 -7.91 19.32
CA ALA A 53 6.29 -7.67 18.11
C ALA A 53 4.90 -8.34 18.15
N TRP A 54 4.81 -9.55 18.70
CA TRP A 54 3.54 -10.25 18.90
C TRP A 54 2.65 -9.52 19.92
N LEU A 55 3.21 -9.07 21.04
CA LEU A 55 2.50 -8.30 22.05
C LEU A 55 1.92 -7.02 21.45
N VAL A 56 2.75 -6.28 20.71
CA VAL A 56 2.34 -5.09 19.96
C VAL A 56 1.17 -5.47 19.05
N MET A 57 1.32 -6.47 18.18
CA MET A 57 0.25 -6.91 17.29
C MET A 57 -1.07 -7.21 18.03
N VAL A 58 -1.01 -7.91 19.16
CA VAL A 58 -2.18 -8.30 19.95
C VAL A 58 -2.87 -7.08 20.58
N ILE A 59 -2.10 -6.13 21.15
CA ILE A 59 -2.65 -4.91 21.79
C ILE A 59 -3.48 -4.09 20.79
N TRP A 60 -3.00 -3.95 19.56
CA TRP A 60 -3.68 -3.16 18.52
C TRP A 60 -4.66 -3.98 17.66
N TRP A 61 -4.90 -5.25 18.00
CA TRP A 61 -5.86 -6.10 17.29
C TRP A 61 -6.94 -6.60 18.25
N PRO A 62 -8.06 -5.86 18.41
CA PRO A 62 -9.09 -6.17 19.40
C PRO A 62 -9.63 -7.60 19.33
N TRP A 63 -9.73 -8.15 18.12
CA TRP A 63 -10.17 -9.53 17.94
C TRP A 63 -9.16 -10.55 18.47
N ALA A 64 -7.85 -10.29 18.37
CA ALA A 64 -6.79 -11.15 18.91
C ALA A 64 -6.69 -11.09 20.44
N LEU A 65 -7.11 -9.99 21.09
CA LEU A 65 -7.08 -9.89 22.56
C LEU A 65 -7.89 -10.97 23.28
N PHE A 66 -8.99 -11.44 22.67
CA PHE A 66 -9.83 -12.48 23.25
C PHE A 66 -9.21 -13.89 23.18
N ASP A 67 -8.29 -14.12 22.24
CA ASP A 67 -7.53 -15.36 22.12
C ASP A 67 -6.23 -15.04 21.35
N PRO A 68 -5.16 -14.68 22.08
CA PRO A 68 -3.94 -14.14 21.49
C PRO A 68 -3.18 -15.11 20.59
N ILE A 69 -3.53 -16.40 20.57
CA ILE A 69 -2.84 -17.42 19.76
C ILE A 69 -3.79 -18.02 18.73
N GLY A 70 -4.95 -18.54 19.16
CA GLY A 70 -5.84 -19.29 18.29
C GLY A 70 -6.51 -18.41 17.23
N ARG A 71 -6.93 -17.18 17.58
CA ARG A 71 -7.54 -16.25 16.62
C ARG A 71 -6.55 -15.76 15.55
N PRO A 72 -5.34 -15.28 15.87
CA PRO A 72 -4.33 -15.00 14.85
C PRO A 72 -4.01 -16.18 13.94
N LEU A 73 -3.86 -17.39 14.48
CA LEU A 73 -3.65 -18.61 13.67
C LEU A 73 -4.86 -18.96 12.80
N ALA A 74 -6.08 -18.78 13.32
CA ALA A 74 -7.31 -18.99 12.57
C ALA A 74 -7.44 -17.98 11.42
N ALA A 75 -7.13 -16.70 11.67
CA ALA A 75 -7.06 -15.69 10.63
C ALA A 75 -6.03 -16.04 9.55
N LEU A 76 -4.83 -16.49 9.96
CA LEU A 76 -3.79 -16.93 9.02
C LEU A 76 -4.27 -18.07 8.13
N ARG A 77 -4.85 -19.12 8.71
CA ARG A 77 -5.41 -20.27 7.97
C ARG A 77 -6.55 -19.85 7.06
N ARG A 78 -7.43 -18.97 7.52
CA ARG A 78 -8.56 -18.49 6.72
C ARG A 78 -8.08 -17.64 5.55
N MET A 79 -7.07 -16.80 5.75
CA MET A 79 -6.52 -15.94 4.69
C MET A 79 -5.72 -16.74 3.65
N SER A 80 -5.01 -17.80 4.03
CA SER A 80 -4.33 -18.68 3.06
C SER A 80 -5.31 -19.48 2.21
N GLN A 81 -6.51 -19.75 2.72
CA GLN A 81 -7.61 -20.41 2.00
C GLN A 81 -8.49 -19.43 1.20
N PHE A 82 -8.38 -18.12 1.44
CA PHE A 82 -9.15 -17.07 0.75
C PHE A 82 -8.58 -16.79 -0.66
N MET A 83 -8.45 -17.84 -1.46
CA MET A 83 -7.97 -17.81 -2.85
C MET A 83 -9.12 -17.74 -3.87
N GLY A 84 -10.36 -17.48 -3.44
CA GLY A 84 -11.57 -17.81 -4.19
C GLY A 84 -12.32 -16.66 -4.88
N LEU A 85 -11.85 -15.41 -4.83
CA LEU A 85 -12.55 -14.30 -5.50
C LEU A 85 -11.86 -13.98 -6.83
N LYS A 86 -12.34 -14.61 -7.92
CA LYS A 86 -12.08 -14.13 -9.29
C LYS A 86 -12.67 -12.75 -9.41
N ARG A 87 -11.81 -11.75 -9.54
CA ARG A 87 -12.23 -10.38 -9.80
C ARG A 87 -11.47 -9.89 -11.00
N ASP A 88 -12.16 -9.06 -11.76
CA ASP A 88 -11.56 -8.30 -12.84
C ASP A 88 -11.22 -6.92 -12.27
N MET A 89 -10.10 -6.35 -12.71
CA MET A 89 -9.65 -5.03 -12.26
C MET A 89 -8.95 -4.27 -13.38
N PRO A 90 -9.05 -2.93 -13.40
CA PRO A 90 -8.34 -2.10 -14.37
C PRO A 90 -6.83 -2.11 -14.08
N PHE A 91 -6.04 -2.42 -15.10
CA PHE A 91 -4.58 -2.39 -15.07
C PHE A 91 -4.03 -1.97 -16.44
N ALA A 92 -3.25 -0.88 -16.46
CA ALA A 92 -2.68 -0.28 -17.67
C ALA A 92 -3.70 -0.06 -18.81
N GLY A 93 -4.93 0.32 -18.46
CA GLY A 93 -6.03 0.56 -19.42
C GLY A 93 -6.68 -0.70 -19.99
N LYS A 94 -6.35 -1.87 -19.46
CA LYS A 94 -6.99 -3.15 -19.78
C LYS A 94 -7.60 -3.76 -18.53
N ILE A 95 -8.58 -4.62 -18.71
CA ILE A 95 -9.15 -5.41 -17.62
C ILE A 95 -8.31 -6.66 -17.43
N MET A 96 -7.81 -6.87 -16.21
CA MET A 96 -6.98 -8.00 -15.83
C MET A 96 -7.67 -8.80 -14.73
N SER A 97 -7.66 -10.12 -14.86
CA SER A 97 -8.16 -11.04 -13.83
C SER A 97 -7.15 -11.21 -12.71
N THR A 98 -7.63 -11.28 -11.47
CA THR A 98 -6.77 -11.51 -10.28
C THR A 98 -6.03 -12.86 -10.28
N TYR A 99 -6.37 -13.79 -11.19
CA TYR A 99 -5.65 -15.06 -11.37
C TYR A 99 -4.55 -15.00 -12.43
N ASP A 100 -4.58 -14.02 -13.32
CA ASP A 100 -3.64 -13.89 -14.43
C ASP A 100 -2.91 -12.55 -14.32
N VAL A 101 -2.18 -12.42 -13.22
CA VAL A 101 -1.45 -11.19 -12.88
C VAL A 101 -0.15 -11.18 -13.67
N ASP A 102 -0.05 -10.21 -14.58
CA ASP A 102 1.17 -9.96 -15.34
C ASP A 102 2.34 -9.60 -14.39
N TRP A 103 3.54 -10.12 -14.66
CA TRP A 103 4.75 -9.79 -13.89
C TRP A 103 5.02 -8.28 -13.83
N ARG A 104 4.57 -7.54 -14.86
CA ARG A 104 4.64 -6.08 -14.97
C ARG A 104 3.79 -5.37 -13.91
N TYR A 105 2.82 -6.04 -13.28
CA TYR A 105 1.95 -5.46 -12.27
C TYR A 105 2.72 -4.77 -11.15
N MET A 106 3.69 -5.46 -10.57
CA MET A 106 4.53 -4.92 -9.51
C MET A 106 5.40 -3.76 -10.00
N LEU A 107 6.02 -3.91 -11.18
CA LEU A 107 6.85 -2.86 -11.75
C LEU A 107 6.06 -1.56 -11.97
N HIS A 108 4.83 -1.65 -12.48
CA HIS A 108 3.96 -0.49 -12.67
C HIS A 108 3.55 0.13 -11.34
N TYR A 109 3.03 -0.66 -10.39
CA TYR A 109 2.57 -0.07 -9.14
C TYR A 109 3.71 0.52 -8.31
N PHE A 110 4.87 -0.13 -8.20
CA PHE A 110 6.02 0.50 -7.54
C PHE A 110 6.54 1.72 -8.30
N GLY A 111 6.57 1.67 -9.64
CA GLY A 111 7.03 2.76 -10.49
C GLY A 111 6.08 3.97 -10.53
N LEU A 112 4.79 3.78 -10.27
CA LEU A 112 3.75 4.82 -10.40
C LEU A 112 3.16 5.28 -9.08
N LYS A 113 3.18 4.45 -8.02
CA LYS A 113 2.62 4.81 -6.71
C LYS A 113 3.67 5.29 -5.72
N LEU A 114 4.96 5.12 -6.01
CA LEU A 114 6.03 5.71 -5.20
C LEU A 114 6.40 7.11 -5.71
N PRO A 115 6.86 8.00 -4.82
CA PRO A 115 7.46 9.28 -5.19
C PRO A 115 8.55 9.11 -6.25
N GLU A 116 8.62 10.05 -7.20
CA GLU A 116 9.48 9.98 -8.38
C GLU A 116 10.95 9.82 -7.99
N PHE A 117 11.41 10.58 -7.00
CA PHE A 117 12.80 10.50 -6.54
C PHE A 117 13.13 9.15 -5.90
N ILE A 118 12.16 8.48 -5.26
CA ILE A 118 12.34 7.14 -4.71
C ILE A 118 12.45 6.13 -5.85
N VAL A 119 11.59 6.23 -6.86
CA VAL A 119 11.64 5.37 -8.05
C VAL A 119 12.99 5.51 -8.75
N VAL A 120 13.42 6.74 -9.03
CA VAL A 120 14.69 7.02 -9.73
C VAL A 120 15.89 6.55 -8.91
N ALA A 121 15.88 6.74 -7.59
CA ALA A 121 16.98 6.32 -6.73
C ALA A 121 16.98 4.81 -6.42
N SER A 122 15.87 4.09 -6.60
CA SER A 122 15.75 2.69 -6.21
C SER A 122 16.72 1.76 -6.95
N VAL A 123 16.83 1.90 -8.28
CA VAL A 123 17.72 1.10 -9.13
C VAL A 123 19.20 1.32 -8.76
N PRO A 124 19.74 2.56 -8.77
CA PRO A 124 21.14 2.78 -8.39
C PRO A 124 21.41 2.42 -6.92
N ALA A 125 20.42 2.53 -6.03
CA ALA A 125 20.57 2.06 -4.64
C ALA A 125 20.76 0.55 -4.56
N VAL A 126 19.94 -0.24 -5.27
CA VAL A 126 20.09 -1.70 -5.34
C VAL A 126 21.44 -2.08 -5.96
N LEU A 127 21.84 -1.40 -7.04
CA LEU A 127 23.15 -1.63 -7.68
C LEU A 127 24.32 -1.30 -6.74
N LEU A 128 24.26 -0.20 -6.00
CA LEU A 128 25.29 0.17 -5.02
C LEU A 128 25.44 -0.92 -3.95
N ILE A 129 24.33 -1.42 -3.42
CA ILE A 129 24.35 -2.49 -2.42
C ILE A 129 24.93 -3.77 -3.02
N ALA A 130 24.53 -4.15 -4.23
CA ALA A 130 25.05 -5.34 -4.92
C ALA A 130 26.57 -5.23 -5.19
N ILE A 131 27.05 -4.08 -5.66
CA ILE A 131 28.48 -3.82 -5.89
C ILE A 131 29.27 -3.90 -4.57
N ARG A 132 28.78 -3.27 -3.49
CA ARG A 132 29.43 -3.35 -2.18
C ARG A 132 29.46 -4.78 -1.65
N LEU A 133 28.36 -5.53 -1.79
CA LEU A 133 28.30 -6.93 -1.38
C LEU A 133 29.33 -7.78 -2.15
N TRP A 134 29.46 -7.55 -3.46
CA TRP A 134 30.44 -8.23 -4.29
C TRP A 134 31.89 -7.89 -3.91
N HIS A 135 32.19 -6.61 -3.64
CA HIS A 135 33.54 -6.19 -3.26
C HIS A 135 33.95 -6.75 -1.88
N ASN A 136 33.04 -6.65 -0.90
CA ASN A 136 33.30 -7.07 0.47
C ASN A 136 33.30 -8.59 0.65
N ARG A 137 33.00 -9.39 -0.39
CA ARG A 137 32.82 -10.86 -0.25
C ARG A 137 34.09 -11.59 0.21
N ARG A 138 35.25 -10.97 0.03
CA ARG A 138 36.57 -11.50 0.43
C ARG A 138 37.02 -11.01 1.80
N GLU A 139 36.30 -10.06 2.40
CA GLU A 139 36.67 -9.41 3.66
C GLU A 139 35.77 -9.96 4.79
N PRO A 140 36.23 -10.95 5.56
CA PRO A 140 35.41 -11.59 6.60
C PRO A 140 35.01 -10.63 7.72
N GLU A 141 35.79 -9.57 7.96
CA GLU A 141 35.49 -8.51 8.92
C GLU A 141 34.23 -7.71 8.55
N LEU A 142 33.88 -7.65 7.25
CA LEU A 142 32.70 -6.96 6.74
C LEU A 142 31.45 -7.85 6.70
N LEU A 143 31.49 -9.06 7.26
CA LEU A 143 30.34 -9.97 7.21
C LEU A 143 29.08 -9.33 7.76
N HIS A 144 29.16 -8.63 8.91
CA HIS A 144 27.98 -8.01 9.50
C HIS A 144 27.29 -7.05 8.53
N ARG A 145 28.09 -6.21 7.84
CA ARG A 145 27.60 -5.28 6.82
C ARG A 145 27.00 -6.04 5.63
N ASN A 146 27.65 -7.12 5.19
CA ASN A 146 27.15 -7.95 4.10
C ASN A 146 25.86 -8.68 4.45
N LEU A 147 25.66 -9.09 5.71
CA LEU A 147 24.40 -9.66 6.18
C LEU A 147 23.29 -8.62 6.12
N VAL A 148 23.53 -7.40 6.60
CA VAL A 148 22.54 -6.31 6.51
C VAL A 148 22.15 -6.05 5.06
N PHE A 149 23.13 -5.88 4.17
CA PHE A 149 22.89 -5.68 2.74
C PHE A 149 22.19 -6.86 2.07
N GLY A 150 22.63 -8.08 2.37
CA GLY A 150 22.00 -9.31 1.86
C GLY A 150 20.55 -9.45 2.32
N THR A 151 20.28 -9.20 3.59
CA THR A 151 18.91 -9.22 4.13
C THR A 151 18.04 -8.13 3.51
N LEU A 152 18.56 -6.92 3.29
CA LEU A 152 17.82 -5.85 2.59
C LEU A 152 17.48 -6.26 1.15
N LEU A 153 18.45 -6.79 0.39
CA LEU A 153 18.21 -7.25 -0.98
C LEU A 153 17.22 -8.42 -1.04
N VAL A 154 17.34 -9.39 -0.13
CA VAL A 154 16.40 -10.50 -0.05
C VAL A 154 15.00 -9.99 0.32
N ALA A 155 14.88 -9.14 1.33
CA ALA A 155 13.58 -8.58 1.74
C ALA A 155 12.91 -7.75 0.64
N LEU A 156 13.70 -7.15 -0.26
CA LEU A 156 13.20 -6.39 -1.41
C LEU A 156 12.83 -7.29 -2.60
N LEU A 157 13.70 -8.23 -2.98
CA LEU A 157 13.55 -8.99 -4.21
C LEU A 157 12.74 -10.27 -4.01
N PHE A 158 12.85 -10.93 -2.86
CA PHE A 158 12.23 -12.23 -2.63
C PHE A 158 10.70 -12.19 -2.73
N PRO A 159 9.96 -11.30 -2.05
CA PRO A 159 8.51 -11.39 -2.08
C PRO A 159 7.95 -11.02 -3.45
N TRP A 160 8.60 -10.09 -4.18
CA TRP A 160 8.29 -9.82 -5.59
C TRP A 160 8.52 -11.05 -6.48
N LEU A 161 9.73 -11.62 -6.47
CA LEU A 161 10.08 -12.79 -7.30
C LEU A 161 9.20 -14.00 -6.95
N TYR A 162 8.93 -14.22 -5.66
CA TYR A 162 8.04 -15.28 -5.19
C TYR A 162 6.60 -15.08 -5.68
N SER A 163 6.09 -13.84 -5.64
CA SER A 163 4.75 -13.53 -6.13
C SER A 163 4.61 -13.83 -7.62
N VAL A 164 5.62 -13.46 -8.42
CA VAL A 164 5.65 -13.74 -9.86
C VAL A 164 5.77 -15.23 -10.13
N ALA A 165 6.69 -15.92 -9.43
CA ALA A 165 6.93 -17.35 -9.62
C ALA A 165 5.74 -18.24 -9.21
N ARG A 166 4.93 -17.80 -8.25
CA ARG A 166 3.75 -18.52 -7.77
C ARG A 166 2.44 -18.05 -8.39
N SER A 167 2.47 -17.09 -9.32
CA SER A 167 1.27 -16.44 -9.86
C SER A 167 0.28 -16.08 -8.76
N SER A 168 0.78 -15.44 -7.71
CA SER A 168 -0.02 -15.14 -6.51
C SER A 168 -1.18 -14.21 -6.86
N ILE A 169 -2.32 -14.38 -6.19
CA ILE A 169 -3.49 -13.53 -6.38
C ILE A 169 -3.19 -12.16 -5.77
N VAL A 170 -3.08 -11.14 -6.62
CA VAL A 170 -2.80 -9.75 -6.23
C VAL A 170 -3.88 -8.84 -6.80
N TYR A 171 -4.32 -7.85 -6.01
CA TYR A 171 -5.32 -6.86 -6.40
C TYR A 171 -5.18 -5.54 -5.62
N ASP A 172 -5.99 -4.53 -5.99
CA ASP A 172 -6.08 -3.23 -5.31
C ASP A 172 -4.71 -2.52 -5.16
N GLY A 173 -3.93 -2.51 -6.24
CA GLY A 173 -2.63 -1.84 -6.32
C GLY A 173 -1.52 -2.49 -5.49
N LEU A 174 -0.74 -1.66 -4.79
CA LEU A 174 0.40 -2.08 -3.96
C LEU A 174 0.00 -2.59 -2.56
N ARG A 175 -1.29 -2.69 -2.23
CA ARG A 175 -1.76 -2.98 -0.87
C ARG A 175 -1.13 -4.24 -0.27
N HIS A 176 -0.97 -5.29 -1.08
CA HIS A 176 -0.38 -6.55 -0.65
C HIS A 176 1.12 -6.44 -0.34
N PHE A 177 1.81 -5.48 -0.93
CA PHE A 177 3.27 -5.28 -0.85
C PHE A 177 3.67 -4.00 -0.12
N LEU A 178 2.73 -3.35 0.58
CA LEU A 178 3.00 -2.15 1.39
C LEU A 178 4.11 -2.35 2.44
N PHE A 179 4.43 -3.60 2.81
CA PHE A 179 5.53 -3.92 3.72
C PHE A 179 6.92 -3.82 3.05
N GLU A 180 6.99 -3.85 1.72
CA GLU A 180 8.24 -3.65 0.97
C GLU A 180 8.59 -2.17 0.83
N VAL A 181 7.60 -1.27 0.91
CA VAL A 181 7.82 0.18 0.78
C VAL A 181 8.85 0.70 1.79
N PRO A 182 8.80 0.38 3.10
CA PRO A 182 9.86 0.75 4.03
C PRO A 182 11.25 0.20 3.67
N VAL A 183 11.33 -1.01 3.08
CA VAL A 183 12.59 -1.62 2.65
C VAL A 183 13.19 -0.86 1.45
N VAL A 184 12.34 -0.49 0.49
CA VAL A 184 12.72 0.38 -0.65
C VAL A 184 13.23 1.71 -0.13
N VAL A 185 12.48 2.36 0.76
CA VAL A 185 12.83 3.68 1.33
C VAL A 185 14.15 3.61 2.10
N ALA A 186 14.36 2.58 2.92
CA ALA A 186 15.62 2.40 3.65
C ALA A 186 16.82 2.21 2.70
N THR A 187 16.63 1.43 1.63
CA THR A 187 17.64 1.20 0.58
C THR A 187 17.99 2.51 -0.13
N VAL A 188 16.98 3.30 -0.50
CA VAL A 188 17.16 4.63 -1.12
C VAL A 188 17.81 5.60 -0.15
N ALA A 189 17.41 5.62 1.12
CA ALA A 189 17.99 6.50 2.13
C ALA A 189 19.50 6.24 2.31
N TYR A 190 19.91 4.97 2.37
CA TYR A 190 21.32 4.61 2.42
C TYR A 190 22.11 5.03 1.17
N PHE A 191 21.50 4.94 -0.01
CA PHE A 191 22.10 5.43 -1.24
C PHE A 191 22.27 6.95 -1.24
N LEU A 192 21.23 7.68 -0.83
CA LEU A 192 21.28 9.14 -0.71
C LEU A 192 22.32 9.58 0.32
N ASP A 193 22.39 8.92 1.48
CA ASP A 193 23.42 9.17 2.50
C ASP A 193 24.84 8.95 1.94
N SER A 194 25.05 7.85 1.22
CA SER A 194 26.33 7.58 0.54
C SER A 194 26.69 8.66 -0.49
N LEU A 195 25.70 9.17 -1.23
CA LEU A 195 25.87 10.24 -2.21
C LEU A 195 26.19 11.57 -1.54
N LEU A 196 25.49 11.91 -0.45
CA LEU A 196 25.74 13.10 0.35
C LEU A 196 27.16 13.08 0.94
N GLY A 197 27.59 11.95 1.50
CA GLY A 197 28.94 11.76 2.02
C GLY A 197 30.00 11.91 0.93
N ALA A 198 29.77 11.35 -0.26
CA ALA A 198 30.66 11.49 -1.40
C ALA A 198 30.74 12.95 -1.90
N ALA A 199 29.62 13.65 -1.97
CA ALA A 199 29.57 15.06 -2.36
C ALA A 199 30.31 15.95 -1.36
N LEU A 200 30.12 15.70 -0.06
CA LEU A 200 30.83 16.39 1.02
C LEU A 200 32.34 16.18 0.92
N ALA A 201 32.78 14.94 0.72
CA ALA A 201 34.20 14.61 0.60
C ALA A 201 34.84 15.24 -0.65
N ARG A 202 34.13 15.25 -1.78
CA ARG A 202 34.69 15.68 -3.07
C ARG A 202 34.62 17.18 -3.33
N PHE A 203 33.58 17.85 -2.81
CA PHE A 203 33.26 19.25 -3.12
C PHE A 203 33.08 20.13 -1.87
N GLY A 204 33.30 19.57 -0.67
CA GLY A 204 33.29 20.28 0.59
C GLY A 204 31.88 20.56 1.16
N ARG A 205 31.85 21.29 2.28
CA ARG A 205 30.62 21.49 3.09
C ARG A 205 29.46 22.12 2.30
N ARG A 206 29.75 23.06 1.39
CA ARG A 206 28.72 23.74 0.61
C ARG A 206 27.93 22.76 -0.25
N ALA A 207 28.61 21.82 -0.91
CA ALA A 207 27.95 20.82 -1.74
C ALA A 207 27.09 19.85 -0.91
N GLY A 208 27.58 19.43 0.26
CA GLY A 208 26.81 18.60 1.19
C GLY A 208 25.52 19.30 1.66
N VAL A 209 25.60 20.60 1.99
CA VAL A 209 24.42 21.41 2.37
C VAL A 209 23.44 21.51 1.20
N VAL A 210 23.90 21.84 -0.01
CA VAL A 210 23.04 21.95 -1.19
C VAL A 210 22.31 20.63 -1.46
N ALA A 211 23.03 19.51 -1.46
CA ALA A 211 22.43 18.21 -1.69
C ALA A 211 21.44 17.82 -0.58
N GLY A 212 21.74 18.15 0.68
CA GLY A 212 20.81 17.96 1.80
C GLY A 212 19.53 18.79 1.66
N VAL A 213 19.64 20.06 1.22
CA VAL A 213 18.49 20.94 0.95
C VAL A 213 17.65 20.37 -0.19
N VAL A 214 18.26 19.86 -1.26
CA VAL A 214 17.51 19.21 -2.36
C VAL A 214 16.70 18.02 -1.86
N VAL A 215 17.29 17.13 -1.06
CA VAL A 215 16.57 16.00 -0.46
C VAL A 215 15.43 16.48 0.43
N ALA A 216 15.65 17.52 1.24
CA ALA A 216 14.62 18.09 2.10
C ALA A 216 13.44 18.66 1.30
N LEU A 217 13.71 19.39 0.20
CA LEU A 217 12.68 19.93 -0.69
C LEU A 217 11.84 18.83 -1.34
N LEU A 218 12.48 17.72 -1.75
CA LEU A 218 11.76 16.55 -2.29
C LEU A 218 10.83 15.94 -1.24
N CYS A 219 11.27 15.83 0.02
CA CYS A 219 10.39 15.38 1.12
C CYS A 219 9.23 16.35 1.38
N VAL A 220 9.48 17.67 1.34
CA VAL A 220 8.44 18.70 1.51
C VAL A 220 7.39 18.62 0.39
N ASP A 221 7.79 18.39 -0.86
CA ASP A 221 6.85 18.18 -1.97
C ASP A 221 5.92 16.98 -1.72
N GLN A 222 6.45 15.88 -1.15
CA GLN A 222 5.63 14.72 -0.81
C GLN A 222 4.67 15.01 0.35
N VAL A 223 5.11 15.74 1.38
CA VAL A 223 4.21 16.18 2.46
C VAL A 223 3.11 17.08 1.91
N ALA A 224 3.45 18.04 1.04
CA ALA A 224 2.45 18.90 0.39
C ALA A 224 1.45 18.07 -0.43
N THR A 225 1.91 17.01 -1.09
CA THR A 225 1.05 16.09 -1.85
C THR A 225 0.10 15.30 -0.95
N MET A 226 0.59 14.81 0.20
CA MET A 226 -0.28 14.18 1.20
C MET A 226 -1.37 15.14 1.71
N VAL A 227 -1.02 16.40 1.96
CA VAL A 227 -2.00 17.43 2.37
C VAL A 227 -3.05 17.67 1.28
N ARG A 228 -2.64 17.80 0.01
CA ARG A 228 -3.59 18.02 -1.10
C ARG A 228 -4.52 16.83 -1.35
N LEU A 229 -4.03 15.62 -1.12
CA LEU A 229 -4.81 14.40 -1.32
C LEU A 229 -5.64 14.00 -0.10
N HIS A 230 -5.47 14.64 1.05
CA HIS A 230 -6.22 14.32 2.27
C HIS A 230 -7.74 14.38 2.02
N PRO A 231 -8.54 13.39 2.49
CA PRO A 231 -8.19 12.20 3.29
C PRO A 231 -7.94 10.91 2.45
N TYR A 232 -7.56 11.06 1.18
CA TYR A 232 -7.39 9.97 0.21
C TYR A 232 -5.93 9.77 -0.24
N GLU A 233 -4.96 9.87 0.67
CA GLU A 233 -3.53 9.78 0.33
C GLU A 233 -3.18 8.48 -0.41
N TYR A 234 -3.92 7.38 -0.17
CA TYR A 234 -3.70 6.11 -0.87
C TYR A 234 -4.05 6.13 -2.36
N VAL A 235 -4.84 7.10 -2.83
CA VAL A 235 -5.16 7.23 -4.26
C VAL A 235 -4.01 7.84 -5.05
N TYR A 236 -2.99 8.41 -4.39
CA TYR A 236 -1.81 9.02 -5.01
C TYR A 236 -1.27 8.22 -6.19
N PHE A 237 -0.94 8.90 -7.28
CA PHE A 237 -0.10 8.42 -8.37
C PHE A 237 0.91 9.52 -8.68
N ASN A 238 2.13 9.14 -9.03
CA ASN A 238 3.19 10.09 -9.29
C ASN A 238 3.03 10.79 -10.65
N ARG A 239 3.85 11.81 -10.87
CA ARG A 239 3.78 12.66 -12.06
C ARG A 239 4.29 11.96 -13.33
N PHE A 240 4.96 10.80 -13.25
CA PHE A 240 5.36 10.04 -14.44
C PHE A 240 4.16 9.55 -15.26
N ILE A 241 3.01 9.31 -14.63
CA ILE A 241 1.75 8.99 -15.31
C ILE A 241 0.85 10.22 -15.49
N GLY A 242 1.26 11.41 -15.02
CA GLY A 242 0.41 12.61 -14.99
C GLY A 242 -0.44 12.71 -13.72
N GLY A 243 -0.01 12.10 -12.62
CA GLY A 243 -0.72 12.15 -11.34
C GLY A 243 -1.95 11.25 -11.31
N LEU A 244 -2.85 11.54 -10.36
CA LEU A 244 -4.12 10.82 -10.20
C LEU A 244 -5.00 10.92 -11.46
N ALA A 245 -5.05 12.10 -12.10
CA ALA A 245 -5.77 12.29 -13.36
C ALA A 245 -5.31 11.31 -14.44
N GLY A 246 -4.00 11.20 -14.69
CA GLY A 246 -3.49 10.33 -15.74
C GLY A 246 -3.58 8.82 -15.42
N ALA A 247 -3.77 8.46 -14.15
CA ALA A 247 -4.02 7.10 -13.70
C ALA A 247 -5.51 6.71 -13.74
N THR A 248 -6.40 7.71 -13.77
CA THR A 248 -7.85 7.50 -13.90
C THR A 248 -8.13 6.71 -15.19
N ASP A 249 -9.01 5.71 -15.11
CA ASP A 249 -9.37 4.72 -16.15
C ASP A 249 -8.29 3.71 -16.54
N LYS A 250 -7.05 3.91 -16.13
CA LYS A 250 -5.95 2.97 -16.41
C LYS A 250 -5.68 2.04 -15.24
N TYR A 251 -5.89 2.50 -14.02
CA TYR A 251 -5.59 1.78 -12.79
C TYR A 251 -6.72 1.92 -11.76
N ASP A 252 -6.73 1.02 -10.79
CA ASP A 252 -7.68 1.09 -9.68
C ASP A 252 -7.26 2.23 -8.72
N THR A 253 -8.08 3.29 -8.66
CA THR A 253 -7.83 4.50 -7.85
C THR A 253 -8.44 4.35 -6.46
N ASP A 254 -9.76 4.56 -6.31
CA ASP A 254 -10.50 4.41 -5.05
C ASP A 254 -11.06 3.00 -4.85
N TYR A 255 -10.16 2.05 -4.60
CA TYR A 255 -10.53 0.66 -4.34
C TYR A 255 -11.10 0.41 -2.93
N TYR A 256 -10.93 1.35 -1.99
CA TYR A 256 -11.51 1.27 -0.63
C TYR A 256 -12.93 1.84 -0.55
N ALA A 257 -13.43 2.47 -1.62
CA ALA A 257 -14.69 3.19 -1.67
C ALA A 257 -14.77 4.29 -0.59
N ALA A 258 -13.66 4.98 -0.32
CA ALA A 258 -13.61 6.03 0.69
C ALA A 258 -14.39 7.28 0.23
N SER A 259 -14.36 7.58 -1.07
CA SER A 259 -15.08 8.72 -1.67
C SER A 259 -16.59 8.70 -1.47
N TYR A 260 -17.18 7.54 -1.15
CA TYR A 260 -18.61 7.44 -0.85
C TYR A 260 -19.03 8.27 0.37
N GLY A 261 -18.14 8.47 1.35
CA GLY A 261 -18.44 9.30 2.52
C GLY A 261 -18.68 10.75 2.12
N GLU A 262 -17.68 11.37 1.49
CA GLU A 262 -17.76 12.74 0.98
C GLU A 262 -18.87 12.89 -0.06
N ALA A 263 -19.04 11.94 -0.97
CA ALA A 263 -20.14 11.96 -1.93
C ALA A 263 -21.52 11.99 -1.25
N GLY A 264 -21.68 11.24 -0.17
CA GLY A 264 -22.91 11.22 0.64
C GLY A 264 -23.16 12.55 1.33
N GLU A 265 -22.13 13.18 1.88
CA GLU A 265 -22.22 14.50 2.52
C GLU A 265 -22.54 15.60 1.49
N LEU A 266 -21.88 15.60 0.33
CA LEU A 266 -22.16 16.53 -0.76
C LEU A 266 -23.59 16.36 -1.27
N LEU A 267 -24.07 15.12 -1.38
CA LEU A 267 -25.43 14.84 -1.83
C LEU A 267 -26.44 15.32 -0.78
N ALA A 268 -26.20 15.05 0.51
CA ALA A 268 -27.04 15.55 1.58
C ALA A 268 -27.10 17.09 1.58
N ALA A 269 -25.96 17.76 1.42
CA ALA A 269 -25.89 19.22 1.35
C ALA A 269 -26.60 19.77 0.10
N HIS A 270 -26.55 19.08 -1.03
CA HIS A 270 -27.30 19.43 -2.22
C HIS A 270 -28.81 19.35 -1.95
N LEU A 271 -29.29 18.23 -1.41
CA LEU A 271 -30.71 17.98 -1.14
C LEU A 271 -31.28 18.92 -0.06
N TRP A 272 -30.49 19.24 0.96
CA TRP A 272 -30.84 20.24 1.96
C TRP A 272 -31.10 21.63 1.35
N ARG A 273 -30.34 22.00 0.30
CA ARG A 273 -30.52 23.29 -0.39
C ARG A 273 -31.66 23.30 -1.39
N THR A 274 -31.94 22.17 -2.04
CA THR A 274 -32.91 22.11 -3.15
C THR A 274 -34.30 21.62 -2.74
N GLU A 275 -34.41 20.73 -1.74
CA GLU A 275 -35.67 20.15 -1.27
C GLU A 275 -35.67 19.88 0.25
N PRO A 276 -35.48 20.91 1.11
CA PRO A 276 -35.29 20.74 2.56
C PRO A 276 -36.45 20.02 3.26
N GLU A 277 -37.71 20.31 2.89
CA GLU A 277 -38.89 19.68 3.49
C GLU A 277 -38.87 18.16 3.26
N ARG A 278 -38.62 17.74 2.02
CA ARG A 278 -38.52 16.32 1.67
C ARG A 278 -37.32 15.64 2.32
N PHE A 279 -36.22 16.36 2.47
CA PHE A 279 -35.01 15.85 3.12
C PHE A 279 -35.22 15.56 4.62
N LEU A 280 -36.08 16.33 5.29
CA LEU A 280 -36.45 16.10 6.68
C LEU A 280 -37.49 14.98 6.84
N ASP A 281 -38.46 14.91 5.92
CA ASP A 281 -39.60 14.01 6.06
C ASP A 281 -39.37 12.61 5.48
N THR A 282 -38.38 12.44 4.60
CA THR A 282 -38.18 11.17 3.86
C THR A 282 -36.74 10.71 3.80
N GLY A 283 -36.55 9.38 3.70
CA GLY A 283 -35.26 8.78 3.38
C GLY A 283 -35.11 8.51 1.88
N TYR A 284 -33.89 8.66 1.37
CA TYR A 284 -33.58 8.50 -0.05
C TYR A 284 -32.94 7.13 -0.34
N ILE A 285 -33.34 6.47 -1.43
CA ILE A 285 -32.76 5.18 -1.79
C ILE A 285 -31.52 5.38 -2.66
N VAL A 286 -30.36 4.93 -2.18
CA VAL A 286 -29.09 5.05 -2.91
C VAL A 286 -28.63 3.68 -3.43
N GLY A 287 -28.29 3.64 -4.72
CA GLY A 287 -27.61 2.52 -5.36
C GLY A 287 -26.10 2.73 -5.43
N SER A 288 -25.33 1.65 -5.32
CA SER A 288 -23.87 1.64 -5.38
C SER A 288 -23.35 0.35 -6.02
N CYS A 289 -22.12 0.37 -6.57
CA CYS A 289 -21.41 -0.86 -6.93
C CYS A 289 -20.66 -1.50 -5.77
N VAL A 290 -20.34 -0.72 -4.73
CA VAL A 290 -19.75 -1.29 -3.51
C VAL A 290 -20.82 -2.07 -2.73
N GLY A 291 -20.40 -3.09 -1.98
CA GLY A 291 -21.29 -3.89 -1.15
C GLY A 291 -22.14 -3.03 -0.22
N ARG A 292 -23.41 -3.40 -0.06
CA ARG A 292 -24.43 -2.64 0.68
C ARG A 292 -23.92 -2.14 2.03
N ASP A 293 -23.34 -3.01 2.83
CA ASP A 293 -22.89 -2.67 4.19
C ASP A 293 -21.69 -1.73 4.20
N ILE A 294 -20.90 -1.69 3.13
CA ILE A 294 -19.76 -0.79 3.00
C ILE A 294 -20.26 0.61 2.61
N ALA A 295 -21.18 0.68 1.66
CA ALA A 295 -21.79 1.94 1.24
C ALA A 295 -22.56 2.58 2.41
N MET A 296 -23.47 1.85 3.04
CA MET A 296 -24.35 2.40 4.09
C MET A 296 -23.60 2.81 5.37
N ARG A 297 -22.43 2.23 5.66
CA ARG A 297 -21.59 2.68 6.79
C ARG A 297 -20.94 4.04 6.56
N ARG A 298 -20.86 4.49 5.31
CA ARG A 298 -20.22 5.76 4.93
C ARG A 298 -21.23 6.85 4.60
N LEU A 299 -22.44 6.49 4.20
CA LEU A 299 -23.48 7.46 3.88
C LEU A 299 -24.17 8.00 5.14
N PRO A 300 -24.65 9.26 5.11
CA PRO A 300 -25.51 9.80 6.15
C PRO A 300 -26.77 8.95 6.42
N PRO A 301 -27.35 9.01 7.64
CA PRO A 301 -28.50 8.18 8.04
C PRO A 301 -29.76 8.33 7.17
N ASN A 302 -29.89 9.47 6.49
CA ASN A 302 -31.04 9.79 5.63
C ASN A 302 -31.03 8.97 4.33
N PHE A 303 -29.94 8.27 4.04
CA PHE A 303 -29.80 7.39 2.89
C PHE A 303 -30.04 5.94 3.27
N GLN A 304 -30.87 5.26 2.47
CA GLN A 304 -31.26 3.88 2.68
C GLN A 304 -30.72 3.00 1.56
N PRO A 305 -30.41 1.72 1.87
CA PRO A 305 -29.90 0.80 0.87
C PRO A 305 -30.96 0.48 -0.18
N ARG A 306 -30.51 0.21 -1.40
CA ARG A 306 -31.34 -0.28 -2.49
C ARG A 306 -32.18 -1.50 -2.08
N LYS A 307 -33.48 -1.27 -1.86
CA LYS A 307 -34.55 -2.29 -1.76
C LYS A 307 -35.42 -2.36 -3.02
N ARG A 308 -35.51 -1.25 -3.78
CA ARG A 308 -36.27 -1.07 -5.03
C ARG A 308 -35.42 -0.32 -6.08
N LYS A 309 -36.02 0.28 -7.11
CA LYS A 309 -35.31 1.21 -8.00
C LYS A 309 -34.71 2.36 -7.16
N PRO A 310 -33.40 2.63 -7.26
CA PRO A 310 -32.77 3.71 -6.49
C PRO A 310 -33.23 5.08 -6.99
N ASP A 311 -33.18 6.06 -6.09
CA ASP A 311 -33.42 7.48 -6.38
C ASP A 311 -32.10 8.15 -6.82
N PHE A 312 -30.98 7.77 -6.21
CA PHE A 312 -29.64 8.20 -6.61
C PHE A 312 -28.72 7.02 -6.89
N TRP A 313 -27.77 7.22 -7.80
CA TRP A 313 -26.71 6.27 -8.07
C TRP A 313 -25.36 6.89 -7.73
N LEU A 314 -24.61 6.27 -6.82
CA LEU A 314 -23.23 6.65 -6.53
C LEU A 314 -22.29 5.61 -7.15
N GLY A 315 -21.50 6.03 -8.14
CA GLY A 315 -20.58 5.18 -8.87
C GLY A 315 -19.15 5.72 -8.84
N TYR A 316 -18.24 4.94 -8.26
CA TYR A 316 -16.79 5.17 -8.37
C TYR A 316 -16.24 4.70 -9.74
N ARG A 317 -14.94 4.91 -10.01
CA ARG A 317 -14.34 4.48 -11.28
C ARG A 317 -14.16 2.97 -11.43
N ARG A 318 -14.09 2.22 -10.32
CA ARG A 318 -13.93 0.77 -10.38
C ARG A 318 -15.13 0.09 -11.04
N ASP A 319 -14.83 -0.89 -11.89
CA ASP A 319 -15.79 -1.66 -12.71
C ASP A 319 -16.73 -0.76 -13.55
N ASP A 320 -16.23 0.39 -13.99
CA ASP A 320 -16.97 1.40 -14.75
C ASP A 320 -18.29 1.82 -14.09
N CYS A 321 -18.36 1.75 -12.75
CA CYS A 321 -19.60 2.00 -12.03
C CYS A 321 -20.18 3.40 -12.25
N HIS A 322 -19.30 4.39 -12.44
CA HIS A 322 -19.63 5.78 -12.75
C HIS A 322 -20.30 5.97 -14.13
N LEU A 323 -20.13 5.02 -15.06
CA LEU A 323 -20.76 5.04 -16.39
C LEU A 323 -22.18 4.47 -16.39
N ARG A 324 -22.63 3.87 -15.29
CA ARG A 324 -24.02 3.40 -15.18
C ARG A 324 -24.97 4.60 -15.14
N PHE A 325 -26.07 4.49 -15.89
CA PHE A 325 -27.07 5.55 -16.06
C PHE A 325 -26.47 6.83 -16.69
N PRO A 326 -25.88 6.75 -17.90
CA PRO A 326 -25.19 7.88 -18.51
C PRO A 326 -26.12 9.07 -18.79
N GLU A 327 -27.40 8.81 -19.07
CA GLU A 327 -28.44 9.81 -19.36
C GLU A 327 -28.92 10.58 -18.13
N ALA A 328 -28.72 10.03 -16.93
CA ALA A 328 -29.12 10.65 -15.68
C ALA A 328 -28.18 11.83 -15.33
N PRO A 329 -28.70 12.99 -14.92
CA PRO A 329 -27.88 14.16 -14.60
C PRO A 329 -26.97 13.90 -13.40
N ILE A 330 -25.76 14.45 -13.46
CA ILE A 330 -24.78 14.42 -12.38
C ILE A 330 -25.18 15.46 -11.34
N VAL A 331 -25.29 15.04 -10.07
CA VAL A 331 -25.63 15.90 -8.93
C VAL A 331 -24.42 16.16 -8.04
N VAL A 332 -23.54 15.18 -7.91
CA VAL A 332 -22.33 15.27 -7.09
C VAL A 332 -21.15 14.62 -7.81
N GLU A 333 -19.98 15.18 -7.60
CA GLU A 333 -18.72 14.67 -8.13
C GLU A 333 -17.64 14.84 -7.06
N VAL A 334 -16.89 13.77 -6.80
CA VAL A 334 -15.74 13.79 -5.90
C VAL A 334 -14.48 13.68 -6.73
N GLU A 335 -13.69 14.75 -6.75
CA GLU A 335 -12.46 14.88 -7.53
C GLU A 335 -11.28 15.24 -6.63
N ARG A 336 -10.09 14.74 -6.96
CA ARG A 336 -8.81 15.21 -6.41
C ARG A 336 -7.77 15.31 -7.51
N GLU A 337 -7.01 16.41 -7.53
CA GLU A 337 -5.90 16.64 -8.49
C GLU A 337 -6.25 16.28 -9.96
N GLY A 338 -7.44 16.65 -10.45
CA GLY A 338 -7.89 16.37 -11.82
C GLY A 338 -8.42 14.95 -12.05
N GLY A 339 -8.40 14.07 -11.03
CA GLY A 339 -8.89 12.71 -11.11
C GLY A 339 -10.22 12.53 -10.39
N VAL A 340 -11.25 12.16 -11.15
CA VAL A 340 -12.60 11.90 -10.64
C VAL A 340 -12.62 10.55 -9.93
N LEU A 341 -12.93 10.56 -8.64
CA LEU A 341 -13.01 9.35 -7.82
C LEU A 341 -14.42 8.73 -7.86
N LEU A 342 -15.46 9.56 -7.79
CA LEU A 342 -16.85 9.13 -7.72
C LEU A 342 -17.82 10.16 -8.32
N ILE A 343 -18.81 9.66 -9.06
CA ILE A 343 -19.91 10.44 -9.65
C ILE A 343 -21.24 9.97 -9.05
N GLY A 344 -22.06 10.92 -8.61
CA GLY A 344 -23.41 10.69 -8.14
C GLY A 344 -24.45 11.26 -9.10
N ARG A 345 -25.44 10.45 -9.49
CA ARG A 345 -26.48 10.80 -10.48
C ARG A 345 -27.88 10.73 -9.88
N ASP A 346 -28.78 11.62 -10.34
CA ASP A 346 -30.21 11.59 -9.99
C ASP A 346 -30.99 10.70 -10.97
N LEU A 347 -31.52 9.59 -10.48
CA LEU A 347 -32.32 8.67 -11.28
C LEU A 347 -33.83 8.99 -11.26
N ARG A 348 -34.24 10.01 -10.49
CA ARG A 348 -35.64 10.43 -10.40
C ARG A 348 -36.06 11.25 -11.62
N SER A 349 -35.14 12.01 -12.21
CA SER A 349 -35.41 12.78 -13.43
C SER A 349 -35.71 11.88 -14.65
N GLU A 350 -35.09 10.70 -14.74
CA GLU A 350 -35.45 9.70 -15.75
C GLU A 350 -36.88 9.17 -15.57
N ARG A 351 -37.37 9.07 -14.33
CA ARG A 351 -38.77 8.64 -14.06
C ARG A 351 -39.80 9.65 -14.59
N GLN A 352 -39.46 10.93 -14.63
CA GLN A 352 -40.37 11.98 -15.12
C GLN A 352 -40.42 12.06 -16.65
N ARG A 353 -39.46 11.47 -17.38
CA ARG A 353 -39.42 11.48 -18.86
C ARG A 353 -40.02 10.25 -19.52
N GLY A 354 -40.23 9.17 -18.76
CA GLY A 354 -40.69 7.87 -19.27
C GLY A 354 -42.05 7.40 -18.75
N GLY A 355 -42.80 8.28 -18.10
CA GLY A 355 -44.23 8.12 -17.80
C GLY A 355 -45.01 9.16 -18.56
#